data_AF-A0A7V1JKF4-F1
#
_entry.id   AF-A0A7V1JKF4-F1
#
_cell.length_a   1.000
_cell.length_b   1.000
_cell.length_c   1.000
_cell.angle_alpha   90.00
_cell.angle_beta   90.00
_cell.angle_gamma   90.00
#
_symmetry.space_group_name_H-M   'P 1'
#
loop_
_entity.id
_entity.type
_entity.pdbx_description
1 polymer ?
#
loop_
_entity_poly.entity_id
_entity_poly.type
_entity_poly.pdbx_seq_one_letter_code
_entity_poly.pdbx_strand_id
1 'polypeptide(L)'
;MSLVNTIRTAFRGFTENKLRAVLTTLGVVIGVASVIAMLALGTGARAAVGAQFRLLGSDEVMISADWMMQEEGTGKPLTYQDGLQMVEAVELVERVEMSISGAAKVR
;
A
#
# COMPACT_ATOMS: atom_id res chain seq x y z
N MET A 1 46.91 -0.96 28.61
CA MET A 1 45.55 -1.08 29.20
C MET A 1 44.80 -2.15 28.45
N SER A 2 44.33 -3.21 29.13
CA SER A 2 43.54 -4.27 28.50
C SER A 2 42.08 -3.81 28.31
N LEU A 3 41.47 -4.16 27.17
CA LEU A 3 40.07 -3.88 26.84
C LEU A 3 39.11 -4.39 27.95
N VAL A 4 39.45 -5.51 28.56
CA VAL A 4 38.72 -6.10 29.70
C VAL A 4 38.71 -5.17 30.90
N ASN A 5 39.82 -4.46 31.15
CA ASN A 5 39.93 -3.54 32.28
C ASN A 5 39.11 -2.25 32.03
N THR A 6 39.02 -1.80 30.77
CA THR A 6 38.19 -0.66 30.38
C THR A 6 36.71 -0.96 30.57
N ILE A 7 36.24 -2.13 30.13
CA ILE A 7 34.84 -2.57 30.30
C ILE A 7 34.51 -2.68 31.80
N ARG A 8 35.39 -3.32 32.59
CA ARG A 8 35.20 -3.44 34.04
C ARG A 8 35.09 -2.08 34.74
N THR A 9 35.88 -1.10 34.29
CA THR A 9 35.86 0.26 34.87
C THR A 9 34.60 1.02 34.45
N ALA A 10 34.13 0.87 33.21
CA ALA A 10 32.88 1.47 32.74
C ALA A 10 31.64 0.97 33.50
N PHE A 11 31.55 -0.35 33.74
CA PHE A 11 30.47 -0.94 34.54
C PHE A 11 30.48 -0.43 35.99
N ARG A 12 31.67 -0.25 36.58
CA ARG A 12 31.82 0.30 37.92
C ARG A 12 31.30 1.74 37.99
N GLY A 13 31.63 2.58 37.00
CA GLY A 13 31.10 3.95 36.89
C GLY A 13 29.58 4.02 36.74
N PHE A 14 28.96 3.03 36.08
CA PHE A 14 27.50 2.92 35.96
C PHE A 14 26.84 2.66 37.33
N THR A 15 27.50 1.89 38.21
CA THR A 15 27.01 1.59 39.55
C THR A 15 27.24 2.69 40.59
N GLU A 16 28.19 3.60 40.34
CA GLU A 16 28.49 4.74 41.23
C GLU A 16 27.44 5.85 41.13
N ASN A 17 26.89 6.10 39.93
CA ASN A 17 25.88 7.13 39.68
C ASN A 17 24.55 6.53 39.18
N LYS A 18 23.97 5.63 39.99
CA LYS A 18 22.78 4.83 39.63
C LYS A 18 21.63 5.67 39.05
N LEU A 19 21.31 6.81 39.66
CA LEU A 19 20.18 7.65 39.24
C LEU A 19 20.41 8.27 37.86
N ARG A 20 21.59 8.83 37.62
CA ARG A 20 21.96 9.41 36.32
C ARG A 20 22.03 8.33 35.24
N ALA A 21 22.64 7.20 35.56
CA ALA A 21 22.79 6.09 34.65
C ALA A 21 21.42 5.53 34.23
N VAL A 22 20.51 5.29 35.18
CA VAL A 22 19.14 4.82 34.90
C VAL A 22 18.37 5.82 34.05
N LEU A 23 18.33 7.10 34.44
CA LEU A 23 17.54 8.12 33.72
C LEU A 23 18.01 8.34 32.28
N THR A 24 19.33 8.29 32.03
CA THR A 24 19.87 8.43 30.67
C THR A 24 19.54 7.22 29.79
N THR A 25 19.69 5.99 30.29
CA THR A 25 19.24 4.81 29.53
C THR A 25 17.74 4.81 29.27
N LEU A 26 16.94 5.19 30.27
CA LEU A 26 15.49 5.23 30.14
C LEU A 26 15.03 6.27 29.10
N GLY A 27 15.71 7.43 29.06
CA GLY A 27 15.48 8.44 28.02
C GLY A 27 15.74 7.93 26.61
N VAL A 28 16.86 7.22 26.39
CA VAL A 28 17.17 6.62 25.08
C VAL A 28 16.16 5.53 24.71
N VAL A 29 15.77 4.67 25.66
CA VAL A 29 14.79 3.59 25.42
C VAL A 29 13.43 4.17 25.01
N ILE A 30 12.90 5.14 25.76
CA ILE A 30 11.61 5.78 25.43
C ILE A 30 11.71 6.58 24.13
N GLY A 31 12.83 7.29 23.92
CA GLY A 31 13.09 8.05 22.70
C GLY A 31 13.01 7.17 21.46
N VAL A 32 13.78 6.08 21.42
CA VAL A 32 13.79 5.15 20.29
C VAL A 32 12.45 4.41 20.15
N ALA A 33 11.82 4.02 21.26
CA ALA A 33 10.53 3.34 21.22
C ALA A 33 9.42 4.21 20.61
N SER A 34 9.37 5.50 20.94
CA SER A 34 8.36 6.42 20.39
C SER A 34 8.53 6.63 18.88
N VAL A 35 9.77 6.73 18.39
CA VAL A 35 10.06 6.84 16.95
C VAL A 35 9.65 5.57 16.20
N ILE A 36 9.99 4.39 16.73
CA ILE A 36 9.60 3.11 16.12
C ILE A 36 8.07 2.99 16.07
N ALA A 37 7.38 3.32 17.17
CA ALA A 37 5.92 3.26 17.23
C ALA A 37 5.27 4.20 16.22
N MET A 38 5.74 5.45 16.12
CA MET A 38 5.23 6.41 15.14
C MET A 38 5.42 5.93 13.71
N LEU A 39 6.60 5.37 13.38
CA LEU A 39 6.88 4.84 12.04
C LEU A 39 5.98 3.65 11.71
N ALA A 40 5.83 2.71 12.63
CA ALA A 40 4.97 1.54 12.46
C ALA A 40 3.50 1.94 12.25
N LEU A 41 3.00 2.90 13.04
CA LEU A 41 1.65 3.44 12.87
C LEU A 41 1.50 4.17 11.53
N GLY A 42 2.49 4.97 11.13
CA GLY A 42 2.45 5.72 9.87
C GLY A 42 2.41 4.82 8.64
N THR A 43 3.27 3.79 8.60
CA THR A 43 3.29 2.84 7.48
C THR A 43 2.05 1.93 7.49
N GLY A 44 1.63 1.46 8.66
CA GLY A 44 0.42 0.65 8.83
C GLY A 44 -0.85 1.40 8.41
N ALA A 45 -1.00 2.66 8.80
CA ALA A 45 -2.13 3.49 8.41
C ALA A 45 -2.18 3.71 6.90
N ARG A 46 -1.04 4.01 6.26
CA ARG A 46 -0.96 4.15 4.80
C ARG A 46 -1.35 2.86 4.08
N ALA A 47 -0.90 1.71 4.57
CA ALA A 47 -1.26 0.42 4.00
C ALA A 47 -2.76 0.12 4.15
N ALA A 48 -3.34 0.40 5.32
CA ALA A 48 -4.78 0.22 5.58
C ALA A 48 -5.65 1.12 4.69
N VAL A 49 -5.28 2.39 4.57
CA VAL A 49 -5.98 3.35 3.70
C VAL A 49 -5.83 2.94 2.23
N GLY A 50 -4.62 2.56 1.79
CA GLY A 50 -4.38 2.08 0.42
C GLY A 50 -5.22 0.84 0.09
N ALA A 51 -5.36 -0.10 1.03
CA ALA A 51 -6.23 -1.27 0.86
C ALA A 51 -7.70 -0.88 0.72
N GLN A 52 -8.18 0.10 1.51
CA GLN A 52 -9.55 0.61 1.38
C GLN A 52 -9.78 1.29 0.02
N PHE A 53 -8.82 2.06 -0.48
CA PHE A 53 -8.92 2.68 -1.81
C PHE A 53 -8.92 1.66 -2.95
N ARG A 54 -8.13 0.58 -2.85
CA ARG A 54 -8.17 -0.53 -3.82
C ARG A 54 -9.54 -1.17 -3.93
N LEU A 55 -10.22 -1.35 -2.80
CA LEU A 55 -11.60 -1.87 -2.77
C LEU A 55 -12.63 -0.92 -3.40
N LEU A 56 -12.32 0.38 -3.51
CA LEU A 56 -13.17 1.38 -4.15
C LEU A 56 -12.95 1.48 -5.68
N GLY A 57 -12.18 0.55 -6.27
CA GLY A 57 -11.93 0.53 -7.72
C GLY A 57 -10.76 1.40 -8.16
N SER A 58 -9.78 1.68 -7.29
CA SER A 58 -8.59 2.47 -7.68
C SER A 58 -7.73 1.82 -8.78
N ASP A 59 -7.95 0.52 -9.04
CA ASP A 59 -7.32 -0.25 -10.11
C ASP A 59 -8.31 -0.59 -11.25
N GLU A 60 -9.45 0.13 -11.35
CA GLU A 60 -10.47 -0.11 -12.38
C GLU A 60 -10.34 0.87 -13.56
N VAL A 61 -10.30 0.35 -14.77
CA VAL A 61 -10.30 1.13 -16.02
C VAL A 61 -11.68 1.00 -16.69
N MET A 62 -12.46 2.07 -16.68
CA MET A 62 -13.76 2.11 -17.32
C MET A 62 -13.63 2.46 -18.81
N ILE A 63 -14.03 1.53 -19.68
CA ILE A 63 -14.04 1.71 -21.14
C ILE A 63 -15.49 1.77 -21.61
N SER A 64 -15.93 2.92 -22.11
CA SER A 64 -17.24 3.09 -22.73
C SER A 64 -17.10 3.35 -24.22
N ALA A 65 -17.90 2.65 -25.03
CA ALA A 65 -18.06 2.99 -26.43
C ALA A 65 -19.06 4.15 -26.54
N ASP A 66 -18.61 5.27 -27.08
CA ASP A 66 -19.51 6.38 -27.42
C ASP A 66 -20.17 6.11 -28.77
N TRP A 67 -21.46 5.81 -28.74
CA TRP A 67 -22.27 5.53 -29.93
C TRP A 67 -22.57 6.79 -30.75
N MET A 68 -22.18 7.98 -30.25
CA MET A 68 -22.45 9.27 -30.87
C MET A 68 -21.29 9.79 -31.74
N MET A 69 -20.09 9.24 -31.58
CA MET A 69 -18.95 9.50 -32.45
C MET A 69 -19.02 8.62 -33.69
N GLN A 70 -19.82 9.05 -34.66
CA GLN A 70 -19.79 8.59 -36.04
C GLN A 70 -18.71 9.35 -36.84
N GLU A 71 -17.51 9.48 -36.27
CA GLU A 71 -16.29 9.64 -37.06
C GLU A 71 -15.57 8.30 -37.03
N GLU A 72 -14.88 7.96 -38.11
CA GLU A 72 -14.11 6.71 -38.30
C GLU A 72 -13.09 6.50 -37.18
N GLY A 73 -13.56 6.05 -36.02
CA GLY A 73 -12.74 5.59 -34.93
C GLY A 73 -11.97 4.38 -35.42
N THR A 74 -10.65 4.44 -35.30
CA THR A 74 -9.74 3.35 -35.66
C THR A 74 -9.89 2.22 -34.63
N GLY A 75 -10.96 1.43 -34.73
CA GLY A 75 -11.20 0.34 -33.78
C GLY A 75 -12.50 -0.41 -34.01
N LYS A 76 -12.42 -1.73 -33.92
CA LYS A 76 -13.59 -2.62 -33.83
C LYS A 76 -14.34 -2.31 -32.53
N PRO A 77 -15.69 -2.16 -32.54
CA PRO A 77 -16.46 -2.00 -31.32
C PRO A 77 -16.29 -3.23 -30.41
N LEU A 78 -16.06 -3.00 -29.12
CA LEU A 78 -15.88 -4.06 -28.13
C LEU A 78 -17.18 -4.88 -28.03
N THR A 79 -17.07 -6.18 -28.33
CA THR A 79 -18.18 -7.12 -28.21
C THR A 79 -18.09 -7.86 -26.87
N TYR A 80 -19.21 -8.40 -26.37
CA TYR A 80 -19.23 -9.24 -25.16
C TYR A 80 -18.17 -10.35 -25.17
N GLN A 81 -17.97 -10.98 -26.34
CA GLN A 81 -16.97 -12.02 -26.55
C GLN A 81 -15.53 -11.52 -26.34
N ASP A 82 -15.25 -10.28 -26.74
CA ASP A 82 -13.93 -9.68 -26.55
C ASP A 82 -13.63 -9.51 -25.04
N GLY A 83 -14.64 -9.16 -24.23
CA GLY A 83 -14.47 -9.05 -22.77
C GLY A 83 -14.30 -10.36 -22.02
N LEU A 84 -14.90 -11.46 -22.49
CA LEU A 84 -14.64 -12.79 -21.93
C LEU A 84 -13.18 -13.23 -22.15
N GLN A 85 -12.59 -12.84 -23.29
CA GLN A 85 -11.22 -13.20 -23.65
C GLN A 85 -10.18 -12.23 -23.06
N MET A 86 -10.58 -11.04 -22.61
CA MET A 86 -9.67 -10.02 -22.09
C MET A 86 -8.88 -10.46 -20.85
N VAL A 87 -9.46 -11.29 -19.97
CA VAL A 87 -8.76 -11.83 -18.79
C VAL A 87 -7.61 -12.77 -19.18
N GLU A 88 -7.75 -13.48 -20.30
CA GLU A 88 -6.74 -14.41 -20.80
C GLU A 88 -5.73 -13.71 -21.74
N ALA A 89 -6.20 -12.73 -22.51
CA ALA A 89 -5.39 -12.00 -23.49
C ALA A 89 -4.51 -10.91 -22.86
N VAL A 90 -4.85 -10.41 -21.66
CA VAL A 90 -4.13 -9.35 -20.97
C VAL A 90 -3.76 -9.78 -19.56
N GLU A 91 -2.48 -10.05 -19.33
CA GLU A 91 -1.93 -10.56 -18.06
C GLU A 91 -2.21 -9.65 -16.84
N LEU A 92 -2.46 -8.35 -17.08
CA LEU A 92 -2.71 -7.36 -16.02
C LEU A 92 -4.20 -7.24 -15.64
N VAL A 93 -5.12 -7.91 -16.34
CA VAL A 93 -6.56 -7.78 -16.11
C VAL A 93 -7.06 -8.97 -15.29
N GLU A 94 -7.29 -8.74 -14.00
CA GLU A 94 -7.74 -9.78 -13.07
C GLU A 94 -9.25 -10.05 -13.17
N ARG A 95 -10.04 -9.02 -13.53
CA ARG A 95 -11.50 -9.11 -13.57
C ARG A 95 -12.06 -8.14 -14.60
N VAL A 96 -12.99 -8.61 -15.42
CA VAL A 96 -13.72 -7.80 -16.42
C VAL A 96 -15.21 -7.85 -16.10
N GLU A 97 -15.82 -6.67 -15.94
CA GLU A 97 -17.26 -6.51 -15.92
C GLU A 97 -17.71 -5.83 -17.22
N MET A 98 -18.65 -6.45 -17.94
CA MET A 98 -19.23 -5.88 -19.16
C MET A 98 -20.74 -5.72 -19.01
N SER A 99 -21.25 -4.54 -19.34
CA SER A 99 -22.69 -4.30 -19.48
C SER A 99 -23.02 -3.91 -20.92
N ILE A 100 -24.05 -4.53 -21.49
CA ILE A 100 -24.58 -4.15 -22.80
C ILE A 100 -25.96 -3.55 -22.55
N SER A 101 -26.11 -2.27 -22.82
CA SER A 101 -27.41 -1.58 -22.79
C SER A 101 -27.90 -1.44 -24.23
N GLY A 102 -29.05 -2.05 -24.54
CA GLY A 102 -29.68 -1.97 -25.86
C GLY A 102 -31.20 -1.89 -25.72
N ALA A 103 -31.83 -0.97 -26.46
CA ALA A 103 -33.28 -0.85 -26.52
C ALA A 103 -33.83 -1.62 -27.73
N ALA A 104 -34.45 -2.78 -27.48
CA ALA A 104 -35.15 -3.53 -28.51
C ALA A 104 -36.65 -3.21 -28.46
N LYS A 105 -37.19 -2.65 -29.55
CA LYS A 105 -38.64 -2.50 -29.69
C LYS A 105 -39.23 -3.83 -30.12
N VAL A 106 -39.79 -4.55 -29.15
CA VAL A 106 -40.57 -5.77 -29.43
C VAL A 106 -41.89 -5.35 -30.06
N ARG A 107 -42.19 -5.85 -31.27
CA ARG A 107 -43.50 -5.78 -31.91
C ARG A 107 -44.20 -7.13 -31.79
#